data_AF-A0A0N1C1W0-F1
#
_entry.id   AF-A0A0N1C1W0-F1
#
_cell.length_a   1.000
_cell.length_b   1.000
_cell.length_c   1.000
_cell.angle_alpha   90.00
_cell.angle_beta   90.00
_cell.angle_gamma   90.00
#
_symmetry.space_group_name_H-M   'P 1'
#
loop_
_entity.id
_entity.type
_entity.pdbx_description
1 polymer ?
#
loop_
_entity_poly.entity_id
_entity_poly.type
_entity_poly.pdbx_seq_one_letter_code
_entity_poly.pdbx_strand_id
1 'polypeptide(L)'
;MNSQHVNAAARYGTTRHSFRRSLPTHVLRELPRQEPEVVAALRRAEERLREMEVRSEPVNLKRITMQDLRDFLMAYCACFMAVMAFIA
;
A
#
# COMPACT_ATOMS: atom_id res chain seq x y z
N MET A 1 2.22 42.35 -9.59
CA MET A 1 1.57 41.33 -8.73
C MET A 1 0.48 40.65 -9.54
N ASN A 2 0.36 39.34 -9.72
CA ASN A 2 1.11 38.19 -9.21
C ASN A 2 1.04 37.05 -10.25
N SER A 3 2.22 36.64 -10.70
CA SER A 3 2.43 35.45 -11.53
C SER A 3 2.43 34.20 -10.65
N GLN A 4 1.35 33.41 -10.65
CA GLN A 4 1.35 32.04 -10.10
C GLN A 4 0.50 31.07 -10.92
N HIS A 5 0.64 31.09 -12.26
CA HIS A 5 0.30 29.94 -13.11
C HIS A 5 1.51 28.98 -13.17
N VAL A 6 1.92 28.45 -12.02
CA VAL A 6 3.04 27.50 -11.97
C VAL A 6 2.50 26.09 -11.77
N ASN A 7 2.40 25.37 -12.90
CA ASN A 7 2.58 23.93 -13.03
C ASN A 7 1.99 23.02 -11.94
N ALA A 8 0.67 22.77 -12.00
CA ALA A 8 0.05 21.65 -11.26
C ALA A 8 0.46 20.27 -11.82
N ALA A 9 1.01 20.22 -13.04
CA ALA A 9 1.51 19.01 -13.69
C ALA A 9 2.73 18.35 -13.00
N ALA A 10 3.25 18.94 -11.91
CA ALA A 10 4.49 18.52 -11.27
C ALA A 10 4.33 17.57 -10.06
N ARG A 11 3.12 17.15 -9.66
CA ARG A 11 2.92 16.25 -8.49
C ARG A 11 2.67 14.78 -8.79
N TYR A 12 2.45 14.42 -10.05
CA TYR A 12 2.42 13.03 -10.49
C TYR A 12 3.27 12.90 -11.75
N GLY A 13 4.08 11.85 -11.82
CA GLY A 13 5.13 11.66 -12.81
C GLY A 13 4.73 12.14 -14.21
N THR A 14 5.56 13.01 -14.78
CA THR A 14 5.39 13.62 -16.11
C THR A 14 5.56 12.62 -17.26
N THR A 15 5.54 11.32 -16.98
CA THR A 15 5.70 10.27 -17.97
C THR A 15 4.40 10.16 -18.78
N ARG A 16 4.46 10.66 -20.02
CA ARG A 16 3.41 10.58 -21.06
C ARG A 16 3.12 9.11 -21.42
N HIS A 17 2.50 8.36 -20.51
CA HIS A 17 2.20 6.95 -20.69
C HIS A 17 1.02 6.79 -21.64
N SER A 18 1.12 5.92 -22.65
CA SER A 18 0.07 5.67 -23.66
C SER A 18 -1.29 5.37 -23.01
N PHE A 19 -1.27 4.60 -21.93
CA PHE A 19 -2.44 4.30 -21.09
C PHE A 19 -3.19 5.56 -20.60
N ARG A 20 -2.51 6.66 -20.24
CA ARG A 20 -3.20 7.88 -19.77
C ARG A 20 -3.98 8.59 -20.90
N ARG A 21 -3.68 8.31 -22.17
CA ARG A 21 -4.42 8.87 -23.32
C ARG A 21 -5.75 8.17 -23.56
N SER A 22 -5.86 6.89 -23.18
CA SER A 22 -7.11 6.13 -23.31
C SER A 22 -8.06 6.33 -22.12
N LEU A 23 -7.62 7.04 -21.07
CA LEU A 23 -8.45 7.25 -19.89
C LEU A 23 -9.47 8.38 -20.12
N PRO A 24 -10.73 8.18 -19.70
CA PRO A 24 -11.73 9.24 -19.69
C PRO A 24 -11.33 10.45 -18.84
N THR A 25 -11.76 11.64 -19.23
CA THR A 25 -11.37 12.92 -18.60
C THR A 25 -11.65 12.98 -17.09
N HIS A 26 -12.71 12.33 -16.61
CA HIS A 26 -13.05 12.32 -15.18
C HIS A 26 -12.03 11.55 -14.32
N VAL A 27 -11.29 10.60 -14.90
CA VAL A 27 -10.23 9.82 -14.23
C VAL A 27 -8.91 10.60 -14.19
N LEU A 28 -8.71 11.52 -15.14
CA LEU A 28 -7.53 12.39 -15.20
C LEU A 28 -7.64 13.60 -14.27
N ARG A 29 -8.76 13.76 -13.57
CA ARG A 29 -8.97 14.85 -12.62
C ARG A 29 -7.91 14.80 -11.54
N GLU A 30 -7.33 15.96 -11.22
CA GLU A 30 -6.40 16.07 -10.11
C GLU A 30 -7.08 15.59 -8.83
N LEU A 31 -6.33 14.81 -8.04
CA LEU A 31 -6.82 14.33 -6.75
C LEU A 31 -7.26 15.54 -5.91
N PRO A 32 -8.41 15.48 -5.21
CA PRO A 32 -8.88 16.61 -4.41
C PRO A 32 -7.78 17.07 -3.47
N ARG A 33 -7.48 18.38 -3.46
CA ARG A 33 -6.64 18.95 -2.41
C ARG A 33 -7.36 18.71 -1.10
N GLN A 34 -6.71 17.98 -0.20
CA GLN A 34 -7.28 17.69 1.10
C GLN A 34 -7.28 18.97 1.92
N GLU A 35 -8.47 19.40 2.36
CA GLU A 35 -8.64 20.47 3.32
C GLU A 35 -7.92 20.11 4.64
N PRO A 36 -7.42 21.08 5.42
CA PRO A 36 -6.62 20.82 6.62
C PRO A 36 -7.35 19.97 7.66
N GLU A 37 -8.68 20.08 7.72
CA GLU A 37 -9.53 19.27 8.61
C GLU A 37 -9.55 17.79 8.22
N VAL A 38 -9.57 17.50 6.91
CA VAL A 38 -9.57 16.13 6.37
C VAL A 38 -8.23 15.46 6.66
N VAL A 39 -7.12 16.20 6.52
CA VAL A 39 -5.78 15.71 6.86
C VAL A 39 -5.68 15.37 8.35
N ALA A 40 -6.24 16.21 9.22
CA ALA A 40 -6.26 15.94 10.65
C ALA A 40 -7.13 14.71 11.00
N ALA A 41 -8.27 14.55 10.35
CA ALA A 41 -9.12 13.37 10.52
C ALA A 41 -8.42 12.08 10.05
N LEU A 42 -7.71 12.13 8.91
CA LEU A 42 -6.95 11.01 8.39
C LEU A 42 -5.85 10.57 9.36
N ARG A 43 -5.10 11.54 9.92
CA ARG A 43 -4.04 11.27 10.90
C ARG A 43 -4.58 10.60 12.16
N ARG A 44 -5.70 11.08 12.70
CA ARG A 44 -6.37 10.45 13.87
C ARG A 44 -6.85 9.04 13.56
N ALA A 45 -7.36 8.81 12.34
CA ALA A 45 -7.77 7.48 11.90
C ALA A 45 -6.56 6.54 11.79
N GLU A 46 -5.44 7.03 11.25
CA GLU A 46 -4.19 6.27 11.16
C GLU A 46 -3.63 5.91 12.54
N GLU A 47 -3.67 6.83 13.52
CA GLU A 47 -3.30 6.57 14.92
C GLU A 47 -4.14 5.44 15.53
N ARG A 48 -5.47 5.50 15.38
CA ARG A 48 -6.39 4.45 15.86
C ARG A 48 -6.15 3.10 15.19
N LEU A 49 -5.88 3.09 13.89
CA LEU A 49 -5.56 1.86 13.15
C LEU A 49 -4.22 1.25 13.60
N ARG A 50 -3.27 2.10 14.02
CA ARG A 50 -1.99 1.66 14.61
C ARG A 50 -2.18 0.99 15.96
N GLU A 51 -3.05 1.55 16.80
CA GLU A 51 -3.43 0.98 18.10
C GLU A 51 -4.21 -0.33 17.96
N MET A 52 -5.00 -0.48 16.90
CA MET A 52 -5.79 -1.70 16.64
C MET A 52 -4.94 -2.86 16.07
N GLU A 53 -3.62 -2.71 15.88
CA GLU A 53 -2.70 -3.75 15.37
C GLU A 53 -3.13 -4.45 14.05
N VAL A 54 -4.06 -3.86 13.29
CA VAL A 54 -4.59 -4.48 12.05
C VAL A 54 -3.52 -4.55 10.96
N ARG A 55 -2.45 -3.76 11.07
CA ARG A 55 -1.27 -3.91 10.23
C ARG A 55 -0.22 -4.77 10.93
N SER A 56 0.00 -5.95 10.38
CA SER A 56 1.26 -6.68 10.57
C SER A 56 2.43 -5.72 10.35
N GLU A 57 3.41 -5.79 11.23
CA GLU A 57 4.64 -5.03 11.12
C GLU A 57 5.25 -5.22 9.72
N PRO A 58 5.78 -4.17 9.08
CA PRO A 58 6.31 -4.28 7.72
C PRO A 58 7.37 -5.39 7.67
N VAL A 59 7.13 -6.39 6.81
CA VAL A 59 7.98 -7.57 6.66
C VAL A 59 9.36 -7.11 6.20
N ASN A 60 10.31 -7.11 7.13
CA ASN A 60 11.70 -6.75 6.85
C ASN A 60 12.42 -7.96 6.24
N LEU A 61 12.35 -8.10 4.92
CA LEU A 61 12.98 -9.19 4.16
C LEU A 61 14.50 -9.34 4.40
N LYS A 62 15.18 -8.26 4.80
CA LYS A 62 16.62 -8.27 5.14
C LYS A 62 16.94 -8.88 6.51
N ARG A 63 15.94 -9.12 7.36
CA ARG A 63 16.08 -9.68 8.71
C ARG A 63 15.30 -10.99 8.89
N ILE A 64 15.18 -11.79 7.84
CA ILE A 64 14.63 -13.14 7.99
C ILE A 64 15.52 -13.90 8.98
N THR A 65 14.95 -14.26 10.12
CA THR A 65 15.66 -14.94 11.20
C THR A 65 15.56 -16.47 11.04
N MET A 66 16.41 -17.22 11.75
CA MET A 66 16.28 -18.68 11.81
C MET A 66 14.97 -19.13 12.49
N GLN A 67 14.33 -18.25 13.25
CA GLN A 67 13.03 -18.50 13.86
C GLN A 67 11.91 -18.44 12.82
N ASP A 68 11.90 -17.41 11.96
CA ASP A 68 10.91 -17.28 10.89
C ASP A 68 10.98 -18.46 9.90
N LEU A 69 12.18 -18.93 9.60
CA LEU A 69 12.38 -20.11 8.72
C LEU A 69 11.82 -21.37 9.36
N ARG A 70 12.04 -21.57 10.67
CA ARG A 70 11.48 -22.71 11.40
C ARG A 70 9.96 -22.67 11.40
N ASP A 71 9.39 -21.52 11.70
CA ASP A 71 7.93 -21.35 11.78
C ASP A 71 7.28 -21.55 10.40
N PHE A 72 7.92 -21.06 9.33
CA PHE A 72 7.52 -21.34 7.95
C PHE A 72 7.60 -22.83 7.60
N LEU A 73 8.71 -23.51 7.96
CA LEU A 73 8.92 -24.92 7.66
C LEU A 73 7.90 -25.81 8.38
N MET A 74 7.58 -25.49 9.64
CA MET A 74 6.54 -26.18 10.40
C MET A 74 5.17 -26.06 9.74
N ALA A 75 4.79 -24.85 9.33
CA ALA A 75 3.54 -24.61 8.61
C ALA A 75 3.51 -25.38 7.27
N TYR A 76 4.61 -25.33 6.50
CA TYR A 76 4.73 -26.06 5.25
C TYR A 76 4.58 -27.58 5.44
N CYS A 77 5.29 -28.16 6.42
CA CYS A 77 5.21 -29.58 6.74
C CYS A 77 3.80 -30.00 7.15
N ALA A 78 3.12 -29.20 7.98
CA ALA A 78 1.74 -29.48 8.39
C ALA A 78 0.79 -29.50 7.19
N CYS A 79 0.85 -28.50 6.31
CA CYS A 79 0.02 -28.43 5.10
C CYS A 79 0.32 -29.58 4.14
N PHE A 80 1.60 -29.88 3.92
CA PHE A 80 2.00 -30.97 3.04
C PHE A 80 1.52 -32.32 3.56
N MET A 81 1.71 -32.59 4.85
CA MET A 81 1.22 -33.81 5.51
C MET A 81 -0.31 -33.94 5.40
N ALA A 82 -1.04 -32.84 5.58
CA ALA A 82 -2.50 -32.83 5.44
C ALA A 82 -2.95 -33.16 4.01
N VAL A 83 -2.29 -32.58 2.99
CA VAL A 83 -2.56 -32.87 1.57
C VAL A 83 -2.21 -34.33 1.25
N MET A 84 -1.06 -34.82 1.70
CA MET A 84 -0.65 -36.21 1.49
C MET A 84 -1.62 -37.20 2.15
N ALA A 85 -2.06 -36.93 3.39
CA ALA A 85 -3.03 -37.76 4.09
C ALA A 85 -4.44 -37.73 3.47
N PHE A 86 -4.77 -36.67 2.74
CA PHE A 86 -6.04 -36.58 2.02
C PHE A 86 -6.02 -37.30 0.66
N ILE A 87 -4.85 -37.40 0.03
CA ILE A 87 -4.68 -37.99 -1.31
C ILE A 87 -4.27 -39.48 -1.24
N ALA A 88 -3.57 -39.91 -0.19
CA ALA A 88 -3.17 -41.30 0.04
C ALA A 88 -4.32 -42.18 0.57
#